data_AF-A0AAU4LVU6-F1
#
_entry.id   AF-A0AAU4LVU6-F1
#
_cell.length_a   1.000
_cell.length_b   1.000
_cell.length_c   1.000
_cell.angle_alpha   90.00
_cell.angle_beta   90.00
_cell.angle_gamma   90.00
#
_symmetry.space_group_name_H-M   'P 1'
#
loop_
_entity.id
_entity.type
_entity.pdbx_description
1 polymer ?
#
loop_
_entity_poly.entity_id
_entity_poly.type
_entity_poly.pdbx_seq_one_letter_code
_entity_poly.pdbx_strand_id
1 'polypeptide(L)' 'MQSSHATAAVSSAFDDPNLVAYDGLAPVVRLAERCGLPALVREYIRRRPRRTALVPSPRRK' A
#
# COMPACT_ATOMS: atom_id res chain seq x y z
N MET A 1 -36.75 -3.57 -1.24
CA MET A 1 -35.90 -2.50 -0.67
C MET A 1 -34.54 -2.58 -1.34
N GLN A 2 -34.20 -1.61 -2.19
CA GLN A 2 -32.83 -1.44 -2.71
C GLN A 2 -32.21 -0.26 -1.99
N SER A 3 -31.20 -0.50 -1.15
CA SER A 3 -30.44 0.58 -0.51
C SER A 3 -29.48 1.16 -1.53
N SER A 4 -29.58 2.47 -1.79
CA SER A 4 -28.59 3.25 -2.52
C SER A 4 -27.31 3.41 -1.67
N HIS A 5 -26.56 2.32 -1.48
CA HIS A 5 -25.28 2.38 -0.78
C HIS A 5 -24.22 2.83 -1.78
N ALA A 6 -24.03 4.14 -1.91
CA ALA A 6 -22.78 4.66 -2.45
C ALA A 6 -21.67 4.21 -1.48
N THR A 7 -20.54 3.73 -1.98
CA THR A 7 -19.35 3.43 -1.17
C THR A 7 -18.84 4.76 -0.60
N ALA A 8 -19.44 5.25 0.48
CA ALA A 8 -18.84 6.28 1.29
C ALA A 8 -17.46 5.76 1.65
N ALA A 9 -16.41 6.53 1.38
CA ALA A 9 -15.05 6.13 1.72
C ALA A 9 -15.02 5.78 3.22
N VAL A 10 -14.93 4.49 3.53
CA VAL A 10 -14.91 4.00 4.90
C VAL A 10 -13.55 4.38 5.46
N SER A 11 -13.51 5.38 6.34
CA SER A 11 -12.30 5.81 7.04
C SER A 11 -12.34 5.33 8.48
N SER A 12 -11.25 4.71 8.93
CA SER A 12 -11.04 4.31 10.34
C SER A 12 -9.71 4.87 10.81
N ALA A 13 -9.72 5.63 11.91
CA ALA A 13 -8.53 6.19 12.53
C ALA A 13 -8.12 5.36 13.77
N PHE A 14 -6.82 5.18 13.93
CA PHE A 14 -6.18 4.47 15.03
C PHE A 14 -5.09 5.39 15.58
N ASP A 15 -5.49 6.39 16.37
CA ASP A 15 -4.73 7.60 16.72
C ASP A 15 -4.27 7.68 18.18
N ASP A 16 -4.49 6.63 18.97
CA ASP A 16 -3.98 6.56 20.34
C ASP A 16 -2.43 6.50 20.37
N PRO A 17 -1.75 7.38 21.13
CA PRO A 17 -0.28 7.42 21.18
C PRO A 17 0.36 6.18 21.82
N ASN A 18 -0.41 5.41 22.61
CA ASN A 18 0.00 4.16 23.25
C ASN A 18 -0.57 2.93 22.52
N LEU A 19 -1.05 3.08 21.28
CA LEU A 19 -1.64 1.99 20.50
C LEU A 19 -0.68 0.80 20.33
N VAL A 20 0.62 1.05 20.26
CA VAL A 20 1.64 -0.02 20.22
C VAL A 20 1.83 -0.68 21.59
N ALA A 21 1.72 0.09 22.67
CA ALA A 21 1.93 -0.40 24.03
C ALA A 21 0.81 -1.33 24.52
N TYR A 22 -0.42 -1.13 24.02
CA TYR A 22 -1.61 -1.91 24.40
C TYR A 22 -1.99 -3.00 23.40
N ASP A 23 -1.04 -3.47 22.58
CA ASP A 23 -1.30 -4.48 21.53
C ASP A 23 -2.32 -4.02 20.46
N GLY A 24 -2.59 -2.72 20.37
CA GLY A 24 -3.50 -2.13 19.39
C GLY A 24 -2.99 -2.18 17.95
N LEU A 25 -1.71 -2.54 17.74
CA LEU A 25 -1.17 -2.81 16.41
C LEU A 25 -1.70 -4.13 15.82
N ALA A 26 -1.93 -5.16 16.63
CA ALA A 26 -2.45 -6.45 16.19
C ALA A 26 -3.81 -6.35 15.44
N PRO A 27 -4.83 -5.63 15.95
CA PRO A 27 -6.09 -5.45 15.23
C PRO A 27 -5.93 -4.61 13.95
N VAL A 28 -5.00 -3.65 13.91
CA VAL A 28 -4.70 -2.84 12.71
C VAL A 28 -4.06 -3.70 11.62
N VAL A 29 -3.08 -4.55 11.97
CA VAL A 29 -2.45 -5.48 11.03
C VAL A 29 -3.48 -6.47 10.48
N ARG A 30 -4.33 -7.04 11.34
CA ARG A 30 -5.42 -7.93 10.90
C ARG A 30 -6.42 -7.24 9.99
N LEU A 31 -6.73 -5.96 10.23
CA LEU A 31 -7.59 -5.18 9.34
C LEU A 31 -6.93 -4.99 7.96
N ALA A 32 -5.65 -4.60 7.94
CA ALA A 32 -4.89 -4.44 6.70
C ALA A 32 -4.82 -5.74 5.87
N GLU A 33 -4.64 -6.89 6.52
CA GLU A 33 -4.68 -8.21 5.88
C GLU A 33 -6.04 -8.50 5.24
N ARG A 34 -7.14 -8.30 5.98
CA ARG A 34 -8.51 -8.48 5.47
C ARG A 34 -8.84 -7.54 4.31
N CYS A 35 -8.28 -6.34 4.31
CA CYS A 35 -8.43 -5.37 3.24
C CYS A 35 -7.51 -5.63 2.03
N GLY A 36 -6.68 -6.66 2.06
CA GLY A 36 -5.78 -7.00 0.93
C GLY A 36 -4.60 -6.05 0.75
N LEU A 37 -4.30 -5.21 1.75
CA LEU A 37 -3.18 -4.27 1.71
C LEU A 37 -1.82 -4.96 1.41
N PRO A 38 -1.52 -6.18 1.90
CA PRO A 38 -0.28 -6.87 1.56
C PRO A 38 -0.08 -7.11 0.06
N ALA A 39 -1.15 -7.40 -0.69
CA ALA A 39 -1.07 -7.60 -2.13
C ALA A 39 -0.77 -6.28 -2.85
N LEU A 40 -1.46 -5.20 -2.44
CA LEU A 40 -1.21 -3.85 -2.93
C LEU A 40 0.24 -3.40 -2.66
N VAL A 41 0.75 -3.64 -1.45
CA VAL A 41 2.14 -3.31 -1.11
C VAL A 41 3.13 -4.03 -2.03
N ARG A 42 2.89 -5.31 -2.35
CA ARG A 42 3.75 -6.06 -3.30
C ARG A 42 3.69 -5.51 -4.73
N GLU A 43 2.54 -4.99 -5.14
CA GLU A 43 2.34 -4.41 -6.46
C GLU A 43 3.00 -3.02 -6.59
N TYR A 44 2.89 -2.19 -5.55
CA TYR A 44 3.21 -0.77 -5.63
C TYR A 44 4.51 -0.36 -4.90
N ILE A 45 4.97 -1.10 -3.89
CA ILE A 45 6.19 -0.75 -3.13
C ILE A 45 7.43 -1.35 -3.81
N ARG A 46 8.00 -0.53 -4.71
CA ARG A 46 9.31 -0.62 -5.39
C ARG A 46 9.51 -1.80 -6.36
N ARG A 47 8.89 -1.68 -7.53
CA ARG A 47 9.65 -1.81 -8.79
C ARG A 47 10.52 -0.56 -8.97
N ARG A 48 11.78 -0.61 -8.53
CA ARG A 48 12.76 0.40 -8.93
C ARG A 48 13.09 0.12 -10.41
N PRO A 49 12.85 1.05 -11.36
CA PRO A 49 13.34 0.84 -12.72
C PRO A 49 14.87 0.79 -12.64
N ARG A 50 15.46 -0.35 -13.04
CA ARG A 50 16.88 -0.45 -13.30
C ARG A 50 17.15 0.53 -14.44
N ARG A 51 17.81 1.66 -14.14
CA ARG A 51 18.41 2.52 -15.17
C ARG A 51 19.48 1.68 -15.86
N THR A 52 19.10 0.86 -16.82
CA THR A 52 20.01 0.48 -17.89
C THR A 52 20.23 1.78 -18.65
N ALA A 53 21.23 2.55 -18.22
CA ALA A 53 21.79 3.57 -19.07
C ALA A 53 22.26 2.83 -20.32
N LEU A 54 21.43 2.88 -21.35
CA LEU A 54 21.79 2.57 -22.71
C LEU A 54 23.01 3.44 -23.02
N VAL A 55 24.21 2.87 -22.94
CA VAL A 55 25.42 3.52 -23.45
C VAL A 55 25.23 3.59 -24.96
N PRO A 56 25.11 4.77 -25.58
CA PRO A 56 25.08 4.83 -27.03
C PRO A 56 26.50 4.52 -27.53
N SER A 57 26.66 3.38 -28.20
CA SER A 57 27.85 3.10 -29.00
C SER A 57 27.94 4.14 -30.13
N PRO A 58 29.00 4.95 -30.23
CA PRO A 58 29.17 5.79 -31.39
C PRO A 58 29.54 4.90 -32.58
N ARG A 59 28.63 4.80 -33.55
CA ARG A 59 28.92 4.28 -34.89
C ARG A 59 29.93 5.20 -35.57
N ARG A 60 31.05 4.60 -35.99
CA ARG A 60 31.97 4.94 -37.11
C ARG A 60 31.77 6.29 -37.83
N LYS A 61 32.89 7.00 -37.99
CA LYS A 61 33.43 7.24 -39.34
C LYS A 61 34.76 6.51 -39.46
#